data_AF-A0A2V8GJN8-F1
#
_entry.id   AF-A0A2V8GJN8-F1
#
_cell.length_a   1.000
_cell.length_b   1.000
_cell.length_c   1.000
_cell.angle_alpha   90.00
_cell.angle_beta   90.00
_cell.angle_gamma   90.00
#
_symmetry.space_group_name_H-M   'P 1'
#
loop_
_entity.id
_entity.type
_entity.pdbx_description
1 polymer ?
#
loop_
_entity_poly.entity_id
_entity_poly.type
_entity_poly.pdbx_seq_one_letter_code
_entity_poly.pdbx_strand_id
1 'polypeptide(L)'
;MQQPFIEALDNRVLVCDGAMGTMLYAKGVFINKSFESLNVTQPDLVGEVHQEYVRAGADIVETNTFGANRIKLGSFGIADKLHAINEQGARIARHAARESAYVAGSIGPLGIRIEPWGKTGIDEAQIYFREQAQALADGGVDLYILETFRDLNEIGAAIDAVRSVSDLPIIAQMTTEEDGSTLDGTPPERFAPDLERRGATLIGVNCSVGPAPMLETIERMAAATKLRLAAQPNAGKPRDVEGRNIYLCSPEYMASYARRFILHNVRVVGGCCGTTPEHIRQIKMAVRAARANGTERPGVSGSERARSARAPAPNIVHGPPVPRERKSRLAHAMTHGRFVVQVELLPPRGYQTELVIERARALKIRGVDAVNIPDGMRAGARISALSLAVLVEQQAGIETVLHYSCRDRNLLGI
;
A
#
# COMPACT_ATOMS: atom_id res chain seq x y z
N MET A 1 12.71 -13.49 -28.40
CA MET A 1 11.41 -12.87 -28.08
C MET A 1 10.79 -13.65 -26.95
N GLN A 2 10.91 -13.09 -25.77
CA GLN A 2 10.23 -13.53 -24.57
C GLN A 2 8.70 -13.54 -24.81
N GLN A 3 8.02 -14.54 -24.26
CA GLN A 3 6.55 -14.63 -24.30
C GLN A 3 5.94 -13.38 -23.63
N PRO A 4 4.76 -12.87 -24.06
CA PRO A 4 4.07 -11.80 -23.34
C PRO A 4 3.82 -12.16 -21.86
N PHE A 5 4.00 -11.20 -20.96
CA PHE A 5 3.93 -11.42 -19.50
C PHE A 5 2.63 -12.11 -19.04
N ILE A 6 1.48 -11.67 -19.56
CA ILE A 6 0.17 -12.24 -19.20
C ILE A 6 0.05 -13.71 -19.64
N GLU A 7 0.52 -14.03 -20.83
CA GLU A 7 0.49 -15.38 -21.36
C GLU A 7 1.44 -16.30 -20.56
N ALA A 8 2.56 -15.76 -20.07
CA ALA A 8 3.46 -16.49 -19.18
C ALA A 8 2.80 -16.81 -17.83
N LEU A 9 2.04 -15.87 -17.25
CA LEU A 9 1.30 -16.08 -15.99
C LEU A 9 0.19 -17.15 -16.09
N ASP A 10 -0.36 -17.34 -17.28
CA ASP A 10 -1.36 -18.39 -17.53
C ASP A 10 -0.74 -19.78 -17.54
N ASN A 11 0.50 -19.85 -18.04
CA ASN A 11 1.22 -21.11 -18.24
C ASN A 11 2.07 -21.53 -17.03
N ARG A 12 2.50 -20.59 -16.20
CA ARG A 12 3.39 -20.85 -15.05
C ARG A 12 3.39 -19.73 -14.01
N VAL A 13 3.79 -20.07 -12.80
CA VAL A 13 4.19 -19.17 -11.72
C VAL A 13 5.54 -18.58 -12.08
N LEU A 14 5.62 -17.26 -11.97
CA LEU A 14 6.84 -16.48 -12.18
C LEU A 14 7.50 -16.17 -10.84
N VAL A 15 8.82 -16.20 -10.83
CA VAL A 15 9.62 -15.85 -9.65
C VAL A 15 10.12 -14.41 -9.78
N CYS A 16 9.69 -13.52 -8.89
CA CYS A 16 10.27 -12.18 -8.76
C CYS A 16 11.61 -12.27 -8.02
N ASP A 17 12.45 -11.24 -8.18
CA ASP A 17 13.73 -11.14 -7.48
C ASP A 17 13.55 -10.83 -5.97
N GLY A 18 14.65 -10.43 -5.34
CA GLY A 18 14.72 -10.13 -3.91
C GLY A 18 15.16 -8.70 -3.63
N ALA A 19 15.64 -8.43 -2.42
CA ALA A 19 15.93 -7.07 -1.98
C ALA A 19 17.15 -6.41 -2.64
N MET A 20 16.90 -5.51 -3.60
CA MET A 20 17.91 -4.59 -4.16
C MET A 20 18.65 -3.80 -3.06
N GLY A 21 17.93 -3.14 -2.15
CA GLY A 21 18.54 -2.32 -1.10
C GLY A 21 19.41 -3.12 -0.12
N THR A 22 19.02 -4.36 0.23
CA THR A 22 19.83 -5.24 1.08
C THR A 22 21.13 -5.64 0.39
N MET A 23 21.08 -5.96 -0.91
CA MET A 23 22.26 -6.33 -1.69
C MET A 23 23.22 -5.16 -1.87
N LEU A 24 22.71 -3.97 -2.17
CA LEU A 24 23.53 -2.75 -2.28
C LEU A 24 24.19 -2.38 -0.94
N TYR A 25 23.47 -2.55 0.17
CA TYR A 25 24.04 -2.35 1.51
C TYR A 25 25.17 -3.35 1.81
N ALA A 26 24.98 -4.63 1.48
CA ALA A 26 26.00 -5.66 1.64
C ALA A 26 27.25 -5.38 0.77
N LYS A 27 27.08 -4.70 -0.36
CA LYS A 27 28.18 -4.23 -1.23
C LYS A 27 28.78 -2.87 -0.81
N GLY A 28 28.44 -2.36 0.37
CA GLY A 28 29.08 -1.20 0.99
C GLY A 28 28.39 0.15 0.74
N VAL A 29 27.15 0.17 0.22
CA VAL A 29 26.38 1.41 0.10
C VAL A 29 25.53 1.63 1.34
N PHE A 30 25.85 2.67 2.10
CA PHE A 30 25.12 2.99 3.33
C PHE A 30 23.78 3.69 3.06
N ILE A 31 22.83 3.50 3.98
CA ILE A 31 21.44 3.99 3.92
C ILE A 31 21.29 5.52 3.94
N ASN A 32 22.36 6.26 4.19
CA ASN A 32 22.37 7.72 4.15
C ASN A 32 22.50 8.29 2.72
N LYS A 33 22.64 7.42 1.70
CA LYS A 33 22.63 7.78 0.29
C LYS A 33 21.32 7.31 -0.36
N SER A 34 20.90 7.97 -1.44
CA SER A 34 19.85 7.43 -2.30
C SER A 34 20.40 6.24 -3.08
N PHE A 35 19.80 5.07 -2.90
CA PHE A 35 20.13 3.88 -3.70
C PHE A 35 19.76 4.06 -5.16
N GLU A 36 18.69 4.78 -5.45
CA GLU A 36 18.24 5.07 -6.81
C GLU A 36 19.27 5.92 -7.57
N SER A 37 19.96 6.85 -6.89
CA SER A 37 21.04 7.64 -7.50
C SER A 37 22.21 6.78 -8.01
N LEU A 38 22.33 5.53 -7.56
CA LEU A 38 23.34 4.60 -8.07
C LEU A 38 23.09 4.22 -9.53
N ASN A 39 21.86 4.33 -10.03
CA ASN A 39 21.56 4.07 -11.45
C ASN A 39 22.43 4.93 -12.37
N VAL A 40 22.70 6.18 -11.95
CA VAL A 40 23.52 7.12 -12.73
C VAL A 40 24.96 7.20 -12.22
N THR A 41 25.20 7.02 -10.93
CA THR A 41 26.56 7.19 -10.35
C THR A 41 27.40 5.92 -10.34
N GLN A 42 26.77 4.74 -10.21
CA GLN A 42 27.42 3.43 -10.12
C GLN A 42 26.57 2.35 -10.83
N PRO A 43 26.31 2.51 -12.15
CA PRO A 43 25.41 1.61 -12.89
C PRO A 43 25.86 0.14 -12.88
N ASP A 44 27.17 -0.10 -12.90
CA ASP A 44 27.73 -1.46 -12.89
C ASP A 44 27.40 -2.21 -11.59
N LEU A 45 27.40 -1.50 -10.45
CA LEU A 45 27.06 -2.08 -9.16
C LEU A 45 25.60 -2.53 -9.11
N VAL A 46 24.68 -1.70 -9.64
CA VAL A 46 23.25 -2.03 -9.74
C VAL A 46 23.06 -3.20 -10.73
N GLY A 47 23.75 -3.15 -11.87
CA GLY A 47 23.73 -4.20 -12.88
C GLY A 47 24.20 -5.55 -12.34
N GLU A 48 25.24 -5.58 -11.51
CA GLU A 48 25.74 -6.79 -10.86
C GLU A 48 24.66 -7.43 -9.97
N VAL A 49 23.95 -6.64 -9.16
CA VAL A 49 22.85 -7.15 -8.30
C VAL A 49 21.74 -7.76 -9.13
N HIS A 50 21.28 -7.10 -10.21
CA HIS A 50 20.29 -7.71 -11.10
C HIS A 50 20.81 -9.01 -11.72
N GLN A 51 22.06 -9.06 -12.18
CA GLN A 51 22.65 -10.26 -12.76
C GLN A 51 22.76 -11.41 -11.75
N GLU A 52 22.99 -11.12 -10.46
CA GLU A 52 22.96 -12.13 -9.40
C GLU A 52 21.57 -12.76 -9.25
N TYR A 53 20.49 -11.96 -9.26
CA TYR A 53 19.11 -12.47 -9.20
C TYR A 53 18.68 -13.22 -10.47
N VAL A 54 19.03 -12.71 -11.65
CA VAL A 54 18.79 -13.42 -12.93
C VAL A 54 19.52 -14.77 -12.93
N ARG A 55 20.78 -14.83 -12.48
CA ARG A 55 21.53 -16.09 -12.34
C ARG A 55 20.92 -17.04 -11.30
N ALA A 56 20.28 -16.51 -10.25
CA ALA A 56 19.52 -17.31 -9.29
C ALA A 56 18.22 -17.88 -9.86
N GLY A 57 17.76 -17.37 -11.01
CA GLY A 57 16.59 -17.87 -11.73
C GLY A 57 15.34 -17.03 -11.57
N ALA A 58 15.47 -15.76 -11.20
CA ALA A 58 14.38 -14.78 -11.26
C ALA A 58 13.83 -14.69 -12.69
N ASP A 59 12.50 -14.76 -12.83
CA ASP A 59 11.79 -14.51 -14.07
C ASP A 59 11.37 -13.05 -14.23
N ILE A 60 11.34 -12.29 -13.13
CA ILE A 60 11.04 -10.86 -13.08
C ILE A 60 12.14 -10.20 -12.24
N VAL A 61 12.68 -9.10 -12.72
CA VAL A 61 13.58 -8.23 -11.94
C VAL A 61 12.97 -6.85 -11.79
N GLU A 62 12.99 -6.34 -10.57
CA GLU A 62 12.49 -5.01 -10.25
C GLU A 62 13.57 -3.97 -10.52
N THR A 63 13.24 -2.86 -11.18
CA THR A 63 14.18 -1.76 -11.38
C THR A 63 14.60 -1.15 -10.04
N ASN A 64 15.85 -0.67 -9.93
CA ASN A 64 16.31 0.06 -8.74
C ASN A 64 15.71 1.50 -8.69
N THR A 65 14.39 1.59 -8.54
CA THR A 65 13.62 2.84 -8.67
C THR A 65 12.52 2.99 -7.62
N PHE A 66 12.45 2.12 -6.62
CA PHE A 66 11.43 2.16 -5.56
C PHE A 66 11.17 3.58 -5.00
N GLY A 67 12.23 4.31 -4.67
CA GLY A 67 12.15 5.68 -4.15
C GLY A 67 12.39 6.79 -5.17
N ALA A 68 12.43 6.51 -6.48
CA ALA A 68 12.85 7.46 -7.51
C ALA A 68 11.73 8.45 -7.92
N ASN A 69 10.95 8.94 -6.95
CA ASN A 69 9.94 9.97 -7.15
C ASN A 69 10.45 11.35 -6.68
N ARG A 70 9.77 12.41 -7.13
CA ARG A 70 10.18 13.81 -6.88
C ARG A 70 10.35 14.12 -5.40
N ILE A 71 9.48 13.59 -4.55
CA ILE A 71 9.48 13.88 -3.11
C ILE A 71 10.70 13.25 -2.43
N LYS A 72 10.91 11.94 -2.65
CA LYS A 72 12.04 11.21 -2.08
C LYS A 72 13.38 11.65 -2.65
N LEU A 73 13.49 11.91 -3.95
CA LEU A 73 14.72 12.45 -4.55
C LEU A 73 14.98 13.90 -4.11
N GLY A 74 13.93 14.66 -3.81
CA GLY A 74 14.03 16.03 -3.30
C GLY A 74 14.72 16.12 -1.95
N SER A 75 14.53 15.14 -1.06
CA SER A 75 15.22 15.12 0.25
C SER A 75 16.74 14.94 0.12
N PHE A 76 17.21 14.43 -1.03
CA PHE A 76 18.63 14.33 -1.39
C PHE A 76 19.11 15.45 -2.32
N GLY A 77 18.25 16.42 -2.67
CA GLY A 77 18.59 17.53 -3.57
C GLY A 77 18.83 17.12 -5.02
N ILE A 78 18.24 16.01 -5.49
CA ILE A 78 18.44 15.45 -6.84
C ILE A 78 17.12 15.20 -7.58
N ALA A 79 16.05 15.93 -7.23
CA ALA A 79 14.75 15.80 -7.88
C ALA A 79 14.75 16.17 -9.37
N ASP A 80 15.67 17.04 -9.79
CA ASP A 80 15.91 17.41 -11.19
C ASP A 80 16.44 16.24 -12.04
N LYS A 81 17.04 15.23 -11.39
CA LYS A 81 17.56 14.01 -12.03
C LYS A 81 16.55 12.87 -12.09
N LEU A 82 15.29 13.10 -11.71
CA LEU A 82 14.25 12.06 -11.63
C LEU A 82 14.15 11.22 -12.90
N HIS A 83 14.02 11.89 -14.06
CA HIS A 83 13.84 11.19 -15.32
C HIS A 83 15.07 10.31 -15.65
N ALA A 84 16.27 10.90 -15.63
CA ALA A 84 17.51 10.19 -15.89
C ALA A 84 17.76 9.01 -14.94
N ILE A 85 17.43 9.14 -13.65
CA ILE A 85 17.59 8.07 -12.65
C ILE A 85 16.65 6.89 -12.95
N ASN A 86 15.40 7.16 -13.31
CA ASN A 86 14.41 6.12 -13.60
C ASN A 86 14.67 5.44 -14.94
N GLU A 87 14.89 6.21 -16.00
CA GLU A 87 15.19 5.70 -17.35
C GLU A 87 16.44 4.81 -17.31
N GLN A 88 17.49 5.27 -16.63
CA GLN A 88 18.72 4.51 -16.50
C GLN A 88 18.53 3.25 -15.64
N GLY A 89 17.73 3.32 -14.57
CA GLY A 89 17.38 2.15 -13.76
C GLY A 89 16.70 1.05 -14.58
N ALA A 90 15.76 1.43 -15.44
CA ALA A 90 15.10 0.52 -16.38
C ALA A 90 16.07 -0.07 -17.41
N ARG A 91 16.97 0.76 -17.98
CA ARG A 91 17.98 0.29 -18.94
C ARG A 91 18.97 -0.70 -18.33
N ILE A 92 19.42 -0.48 -17.10
CA ILE A 92 20.32 -1.39 -16.40
C ILE A 92 19.63 -2.74 -16.16
N ALA A 93 18.40 -2.71 -15.65
CA ALA A 93 17.61 -3.93 -15.41
C ALA A 93 17.36 -4.68 -16.72
N ARG A 94 17.03 -3.99 -17.82
CA ARG A 94 16.89 -4.59 -19.15
C ARG A 94 18.18 -5.23 -19.64
N HIS A 95 19.32 -4.55 -19.48
CA HIS A 95 20.61 -5.10 -19.87
C HIS A 95 20.96 -6.37 -19.11
N ALA A 96 20.67 -6.42 -17.80
CA ALA A 96 20.90 -7.58 -16.96
C ALA A 96 19.92 -8.73 -17.26
N ALA A 97 18.64 -8.42 -17.50
CA ALA A 97 17.59 -9.38 -17.78
C ALA A 97 17.76 -10.08 -19.14
N ARG A 98 18.23 -9.34 -20.16
CA ARG A 98 18.29 -9.79 -21.56
C ARG A 98 16.93 -10.35 -21.99
N GLU A 99 16.89 -11.58 -22.50
CA GLU A 99 15.65 -12.32 -22.84
C GLU A 99 15.24 -13.32 -21.74
N SER A 100 15.93 -13.35 -20.61
CA SER A 100 15.76 -14.37 -19.56
C SER A 100 14.72 -13.98 -18.50
N ALA A 101 14.48 -12.68 -18.30
CA ALA A 101 13.59 -12.15 -17.28
C ALA A 101 12.84 -10.91 -17.78
N TYR A 102 11.65 -10.68 -17.23
CA TYR A 102 10.87 -9.46 -17.44
C TYR A 102 11.40 -8.34 -16.54
N VAL A 103 11.32 -7.10 -17.01
CA VAL A 103 11.73 -5.91 -16.24
C VAL A 103 10.51 -5.21 -15.68
N ALA A 104 10.35 -5.23 -14.35
CA ALA A 104 9.28 -4.53 -13.66
C ALA A 104 9.73 -3.15 -13.19
N GLY A 105 9.07 -2.09 -13.66
CA GLY A 105 9.26 -0.74 -13.16
C GLY A 105 8.74 -0.60 -11.72
N SER A 106 9.64 -0.63 -10.74
CA SER A 106 9.31 -0.50 -9.32
C SER A 106 9.00 0.95 -8.95
N ILE A 107 7.82 1.15 -8.36
CA ILE A 107 7.33 2.42 -7.84
C ILE A 107 6.83 2.16 -6.41
N GLY A 108 7.49 2.77 -5.43
CA GLY A 108 7.06 2.78 -4.03
C GLY A 108 6.25 4.03 -3.66
N PRO A 109 5.75 4.11 -2.41
CA PRO A 109 5.01 5.28 -1.93
C PRO A 109 5.85 6.56 -1.93
N LEU A 110 5.20 7.72 -1.92
CA LEU A 110 5.87 9.04 -1.94
C LEU A 110 6.63 9.33 -0.64
N GLY A 111 6.30 8.64 0.45
CA GLY A 111 6.89 8.87 1.76
C GLY A 111 6.27 10.05 2.51
N ILE A 112 5.16 10.59 2.01
CA ILE A 112 4.34 11.62 2.64
C ILE A 112 2.90 11.12 2.83
N ARG A 113 2.14 11.76 3.71
CA ARG A 113 0.69 11.52 3.80
C ARG A 113 -0.02 12.35 2.72
N ILE A 114 -0.94 11.72 2.01
CA ILE A 114 -1.84 12.40 1.06
C ILE A 114 -3.25 12.50 1.66
N GLU A 115 -4.17 13.20 1.00
CA GLU A 115 -5.56 13.30 1.43
C GLU A 115 -6.21 11.92 1.68
N PRO A 116 -7.00 11.76 2.77
CA PRO A 116 -7.42 12.79 3.73
C PRO A 116 -6.42 13.04 4.88
N TRP A 117 -5.31 12.31 4.93
CA TRP A 117 -4.39 12.29 6.09
C TRP A 117 -3.29 13.36 6.03
N GLY A 118 -3.04 13.95 4.87
CA GLY A 118 -2.00 14.95 4.67
C GLY A 118 -2.44 16.09 3.76
N LYS A 119 -1.50 17.01 3.52
CA LYS A 119 -1.75 18.27 2.81
C LYS A 119 -1.71 18.14 1.29
N THR A 120 -1.14 17.04 0.79
CA THR A 120 -1.00 16.78 -0.65
C THR A 120 -2.26 16.12 -1.18
N GLY A 121 -2.87 16.73 -2.19
CA GLY A 121 -4.05 16.19 -2.88
C GLY A 121 -3.76 14.88 -3.61
N ILE A 122 -4.82 14.11 -3.89
CA ILE A 122 -4.72 12.88 -4.69
C ILE A 122 -4.25 13.19 -6.13
N ASP A 123 -4.71 14.30 -6.69
CA ASP A 123 -4.32 14.83 -8.01
C ASP A 123 -2.84 15.23 -8.06
N GLU A 124 -2.33 15.91 -7.02
CA GLU A 124 -0.90 16.20 -6.89
C GLU A 124 -0.08 14.91 -6.81
N ALA A 125 -0.52 13.94 -5.99
CA ALA A 125 0.15 12.66 -5.87
C ALA A 125 0.20 11.91 -7.21
N GLN A 126 -0.89 11.95 -7.98
CA GLN A 126 -0.94 11.37 -9.32
C GLN A 126 0.08 12.02 -10.27
N ILE A 127 0.28 13.34 -10.20
CA ILE A 127 1.31 14.04 -11.00
C ILE A 127 2.71 13.50 -10.63
N TYR A 128 3.02 13.39 -9.34
CA TYR A 128 4.34 12.88 -8.90
C TYR A 128 4.59 11.44 -9.35
N PHE A 129 3.60 10.56 -9.28
CA PHE A 129 3.72 9.19 -9.79
C PHE A 129 3.83 9.14 -11.31
N ARG A 130 3.14 10.04 -12.03
CA ARG A 130 3.16 10.08 -13.50
C ARG A 130 4.54 10.42 -14.03
N GLU A 131 5.26 11.34 -13.40
CA GLU A 131 6.65 11.68 -13.76
C GLU A 131 7.56 10.44 -13.72
N GLN A 132 7.44 9.65 -12.65
CA GLN A 132 8.21 8.43 -12.47
C GLN A 132 7.78 7.35 -13.49
N ALA A 133 6.47 7.14 -13.64
CA ALA A 133 5.93 6.14 -14.55
C ALA A 133 6.32 6.38 -16.01
N GLN A 134 6.32 7.65 -16.45
CA GLN A 134 6.76 8.04 -17.80
C GLN A 134 8.24 7.72 -18.03
N ALA A 135 9.12 8.09 -17.09
CA ALA A 135 10.54 7.82 -17.23
C ALA A 135 10.88 6.32 -17.27
N LEU A 136 10.12 5.50 -16.53
CA LEU A 136 10.20 4.04 -16.60
C LEU A 136 9.68 3.50 -17.95
N ALA A 137 8.61 4.09 -18.50
CA ALA A 137 8.11 3.74 -19.84
C ALA A 137 9.18 3.98 -20.91
N ASP A 138 9.80 5.17 -20.87
CA ASP A 138 10.88 5.57 -21.81
C ASP A 138 12.09 4.63 -21.69
N GLY A 139 12.34 4.09 -20.50
CA GLY A 139 13.37 3.09 -20.24
C GLY A 139 13.04 1.67 -20.73
N GLY A 140 11.80 1.41 -21.17
CA GLY A 140 11.40 0.15 -21.81
C GLY A 140 11.14 -1.00 -20.83
N VAL A 141 10.43 -0.74 -19.73
CA VAL A 141 9.94 -1.78 -18.79
C VAL A 141 8.86 -2.67 -19.45
N ASP A 142 8.72 -3.92 -18.99
CA ASP A 142 7.70 -4.86 -19.47
C ASP A 142 6.37 -4.77 -18.69
N LEU A 143 6.45 -4.27 -17.47
CA LEU A 143 5.33 -4.12 -16.53
C LEU A 143 5.69 -3.10 -15.44
N TYR A 144 4.69 -2.69 -14.67
CA TYR A 144 4.88 -1.88 -13.47
C TYR A 144 4.57 -2.70 -12.23
N ILE A 145 5.35 -2.48 -11.17
CA ILE A 145 5.06 -3.00 -9.84
C ILE A 145 4.96 -1.83 -8.86
N LEU A 146 3.75 -1.66 -8.32
CA LEU A 146 3.45 -0.67 -7.29
C LEU A 146 3.55 -1.37 -5.96
N GLU A 147 4.61 -1.11 -5.19
CA GLU A 147 4.95 -1.93 -4.03
C GLU A 147 5.04 -1.16 -2.72
N THR A 148 4.78 -1.86 -1.61
CA THR A 148 4.87 -1.33 -0.24
C THR A 148 3.93 -0.16 0.05
N PHE A 149 2.76 -0.11 -0.59
CA PHE A 149 1.75 0.91 -0.28
C PHE A 149 0.94 0.54 0.97
N ARG A 150 0.58 1.56 1.75
CA ARG A 150 -0.17 1.39 3.02
C ARG A 150 -1.60 1.95 2.93
N ASP A 151 -1.77 2.91 2.04
CA ASP A 151 -2.99 3.70 1.88
C ASP A 151 -3.60 3.45 0.49
N LEU A 152 -4.93 3.28 0.47
CA LEU A 152 -5.68 2.98 -0.75
C LEU A 152 -5.79 4.15 -1.71
N ASN A 153 -5.79 5.39 -1.21
CA ASN A 153 -5.83 6.56 -2.08
C ASN A 153 -4.48 6.73 -2.77
N GLU A 154 -3.38 6.49 -2.04
CA GLU A 154 -2.03 6.66 -2.56
C GLU A 154 -1.71 5.64 -3.67
N ILE A 155 -1.99 4.35 -3.44
CA ILE A 155 -1.83 3.34 -4.50
C ILE A 155 -2.83 3.56 -5.63
N GLY A 156 -4.03 4.07 -5.35
CA GLY A 156 -5.00 4.45 -6.37
C GLY A 156 -4.45 5.53 -7.31
N ALA A 157 -3.87 6.60 -6.75
CA ALA A 157 -3.22 7.65 -7.52
C ALA A 157 -2.05 7.11 -8.35
N ALA A 158 -1.28 6.16 -7.82
CA ALA A 158 -0.19 5.50 -8.55
C ALA A 158 -0.70 4.65 -9.72
N ILE A 159 -1.79 3.88 -9.53
CA ILE A 159 -2.43 3.10 -10.61
C ILE A 159 -2.93 4.05 -11.71
N ASP A 160 -3.66 5.10 -11.34
CA ASP A 160 -4.21 6.08 -12.28
C ASP A 160 -3.10 6.82 -13.04
N ALA A 161 -1.98 7.12 -12.37
CA ALA A 161 -0.79 7.70 -12.99
C ALA A 161 -0.17 6.77 -14.03
N VAL A 162 0.07 5.50 -13.70
CA VAL A 162 0.62 4.51 -14.65
C VAL A 162 -0.31 4.32 -15.84
N ARG A 163 -1.63 4.19 -15.60
CA ARG A 163 -2.62 4.05 -16.68
C ARG A 163 -2.70 5.28 -17.59
N SER A 164 -2.37 6.46 -17.10
CA SER A 164 -2.31 7.68 -17.93
C SER A 164 -1.12 7.72 -18.91
N VAL A 165 -0.13 6.84 -18.74
CA VAL A 165 1.10 6.80 -19.57
C VAL A 165 1.29 5.48 -20.30
N SER A 166 0.69 4.38 -19.83
CA SER A 166 0.95 3.05 -20.34
C SER A 166 -0.18 2.05 -20.08
N ASP A 167 -0.39 1.17 -21.07
CA ASP A 167 -1.30 0.02 -20.98
C ASP A 167 -0.61 -1.27 -20.46
N LEU A 168 0.68 -1.19 -20.10
CA LEU A 168 1.43 -2.34 -19.60
C LEU A 168 0.81 -2.93 -18.31
N PRO A 169 1.01 -4.23 -18.03
CA PRO A 169 0.49 -4.87 -16.83
C PRO A 169 0.94 -4.16 -15.54
N ILE A 170 0.05 -4.13 -14.54
CA ILE A 170 0.34 -3.57 -13.21
C ILE A 170 0.19 -4.67 -12.15
N ILE A 171 1.24 -4.87 -11.36
CA ILE A 171 1.17 -5.60 -10.10
C ILE A 171 1.01 -4.57 -8.98
N ALA A 172 -0.14 -4.56 -8.30
CA ALA A 172 -0.40 -3.64 -7.20
C ALA A 172 -0.31 -4.34 -5.84
N GLN A 173 0.62 -3.92 -5.00
CA GLN A 173 0.91 -4.57 -3.73
C GLN A 173 0.73 -3.62 -2.55
N MET A 174 -0.02 -4.10 -1.55
CA MET A 174 -0.10 -3.47 -0.24
C MET A 174 0.96 -4.06 0.69
N THR A 175 1.30 -3.36 1.75
CA THR A 175 2.03 -3.93 2.89
C THR A 175 1.11 -4.05 4.10
N THR A 176 1.25 -5.15 4.85
CA THR A 176 0.39 -5.50 5.98
C THR A 176 1.20 -5.84 7.22
N GLU A 177 0.57 -5.70 8.39
CA GLU A 177 1.09 -6.11 9.68
C GLU A 177 0.74 -7.58 9.96
N GLU A 178 1.09 -8.07 11.16
CA GLU A 178 0.88 -9.48 11.54
C GLU A 178 -0.59 -9.90 11.57
N ASP A 179 -1.51 -8.97 11.77
CA ASP A 179 -2.97 -9.22 11.72
C ASP A 179 -3.53 -9.25 10.28
N GLY A 180 -2.65 -9.04 9.29
CA GLY A 180 -2.98 -8.96 7.86
C GLY A 180 -3.60 -7.64 7.41
N SER A 181 -3.79 -6.66 8.31
CA SER A 181 -4.28 -5.33 7.96
C SER A 181 -3.13 -4.43 7.51
N THR A 182 -3.38 -3.43 6.68
CA THR A 182 -2.38 -2.37 6.43
C THR A 182 -2.11 -1.57 7.72
N LEU A 183 -1.01 -0.82 7.76
CA LEU A 183 -0.65 0.02 8.90
C LEU A 183 -1.79 0.98 9.33
N ASP A 184 -2.59 1.44 8.38
CA ASP A 184 -3.73 2.33 8.63
C ASP A 184 -5.05 1.57 8.89
N GLY A 185 -4.97 0.25 9.14
CA GLY A 185 -6.09 -0.60 9.56
C GLY A 185 -6.99 -1.10 8.43
N THR A 186 -6.53 -1.08 7.18
CA THR A 186 -7.34 -1.56 6.05
C THR A 186 -7.16 -3.08 5.89
N PRO A 187 -8.22 -3.89 6.00
CA PRO A 187 -8.08 -5.34 5.90
C PRO A 187 -8.04 -5.83 4.44
N PRO A 188 -7.55 -7.05 4.17
CA PRO A 188 -7.46 -7.66 2.83
C PRO A 188 -8.79 -7.71 2.09
N GLU A 189 -9.88 -7.97 2.80
CA GLU A 189 -11.24 -8.03 2.26
C GLU A 189 -11.69 -6.68 1.69
N ARG A 190 -11.03 -5.58 2.10
CA ARG A 190 -11.29 -4.23 1.59
C ARG A 190 -10.32 -3.85 0.48
N PHE A 191 -9.02 -4.03 0.67
CA PHE A 191 -8.05 -3.55 -0.32
C PHE A 191 -7.99 -4.43 -1.57
N ALA A 192 -8.14 -5.76 -1.45
CA ALA A 192 -8.01 -6.64 -2.61
C ALA A 192 -9.07 -6.38 -3.70
N PRO A 193 -10.38 -6.28 -3.38
CA PRO A 193 -11.38 -5.90 -4.36
C PRO A 193 -11.23 -4.45 -4.88
N ASP A 194 -10.63 -3.56 -4.09
CA ASP A 194 -10.42 -2.17 -4.51
C ASP A 194 -9.34 -2.06 -5.59
N LEU A 195 -8.22 -2.73 -5.39
CA LEU A 195 -7.14 -2.80 -6.39
C LEU A 195 -7.61 -3.46 -7.69
N GLU A 196 -8.42 -4.51 -7.60
CA GLU A 196 -9.05 -5.14 -8.76
C GLU A 196 -9.93 -4.14 -9.55
N ARG A 197 -10.81 -3.40 -8.86
CA ARG A 197 -11.67 -2.39 -9.51
C ARG A 197 -10.89 -1.26 -10.16
N ARG A 198 -9.70 -0.93 -9.64
CA ARG A 198 -8.82 0.13 -10.17
C ARG A 198 -8.03 -0.31 -11.41
N GLY A 199 -8.14 -1.57 -11.83
CA GLY A 199 -7.50 -2.05 -13.06
C GLY A 199 -6.07 -2.56 -12.87
N ALA A 200 -5.71 -2.96 -11.65
CA ALA A 200 -4.52 -3.76 -11.43
C ALA A 200 -4.65 -5.12 -12.14
N THR A 201 -3.58 -5.58 -12.78
CA THR A 201 -3.56 -6.86 -13.49
C THR A 201 -3.34 -8.03 -12.54
N LEU A 202 -2.50 -7.81 -11.53
CA LEU A 202 -2.27 -8.69 -10.38
C LEU A 202 -2.30 -7.83 -9.13
N ILE A 203 -2.72 -8.44 -8.03
CA ILE A 203 -2.71 -7.79 -6.72
C ILE A 203 -1.96 -8.65 -5.72
N GLY A 204 -1.38 -8.06 -4.69
CA GLY A 204 -0.58 -8.85 -3.77
C GLY A 204 -0.20 -8.12 -2.50
N VAL A 205 0.69 -8.77 -1.76
CA VAL A 205 1.32 -8.18 -0.58
C VAL A 205 2.83 -8.40 -0.61
N ASN A 206 3.56 -7.39 -0.14
CA ASN A 206 4.99 -7.46 0.00
C ASN A 206 5.47 -6.76 1.29
N CYS A 207 6.71 -7.04 1.67
CA CYS A 207 7.38 -6.41 2.80
C CYS A 207 6.71 -6.69 4.17
N SER A 208 7.13 -5.91 5.18
CA SER A 208 6.75 -5.89 6.61
C SER A 208 6.87 -7.21 7.39
N VAL A 209 6.18 -8.25 6.94
CA VAL A 209 6.08 -9.54 7.62
C VAL A 209 6.87 -10.63 6.90
N GLY A 210 7.18 -11.69 7.65
CA GLY A 210 7.74 -12.92 7.09
C GLY A 210 6.70 -13.74 6.33
N PRO A 211 7.09 -14.93 5.82
CA PRO A 211 6.23 -15.72 4.97
C PRO A 211 4.99 -16.31 5.67
N ALA A 212 5.04 -16.55 6.99
CA ALA A 212 3.91 -17.15 7.71
C ALA A 212 2.71 -16.19 7.87
N PRO A 213 2.86 -14.97 8.45
CA PRO A 213 1.74 -14.03 8.52
C PRO A 213 1.28 -13.56 7.13
N MET A 214 2.20 -13.49 6.17
CA MET A 214 1.83 -13.16 4.78
C MET A 214 0.93 -14.23 4.17
N LEU A 215 1.09 -15.52 4.51
CA LEU A 215 0.23 -16.57 4.00
C LEU A 215 -1.21 -16.43 4.49
N GLU A 216 -1.40 -16.11 5.77
CA GLU A 216 -2.73 -15.84 6.32
C GLU A 216 -3.41 -14.68 5.60
N THR A 217 -2.63 -13.65 5.25
CA THR A 217 -3.10 -12.52 4.44
C THR A 217 -3.48 -12.95 3.02
N ILE A 218 -2.65 -13.75 2.36
CA ILE A 218 -2.90 -14.28 1.01
C ILE A 218 -4.16 -15.17 0.99
N GLU A 219 -4.38 -16.00 2.00
CA GLU A 219 -5.57 -16.85 2.12
C GLU A 219 -6.85 -16.00 2.15
N ARG A 220 -6.84 -14.90 2.91
CA ARG A 220 -7.95 -13.94 2.97
C ARG A 220 -8.14 -13.18 1.65
N MET A 221 -7.05 -12.76 1.01
CA MET A 221 -7.12 -12.13 -0.32
C MET A 221 -7.70 -13.07 -1.37
N ALA A 222 -7.28 -14.34 -1.37
CA ALA A 222 -7.75 -15.35 -2.32
C ALA A 222 -9.25 -15.64 -2.19
N ALA A 223 -9.83 -15.43 -1.00
CA ALA A 223 -11.27 -15.50 -0.77
C ALA A 223 -12.01 -14.22 -1.24
N ALA A 224 -11.32 -13.07 -1.28
CA ALA A 224 -11.91 -11.77 -1.58
C ALA A 224 -11.84 -11.35 -3.06
N THR A 225 -10.93 -11.91 -3.86
CA THR A 225 -10.75 -11.59 -5.28
C THR A 225 -10.62 -12.83 -6.15
N LYS A 226 -10.85 -12.66 -7.46
CA LYS A 226 -10.55 -13.68 -8.48
C LYS A 226 -9.24 -13.40 -9.22
N LEU A 227 -8.61 -12.24 -9.00
CA LEU A 227 -7.35 -11.92 -9.63
C LEU A 227 -6.23 -12.84 -9.16
N ARG A 228 -5.24 -13.01 -10.04
CA ARG A 228 -3.99 -13.70 -9.70
C ARG A 228 -3.26 -12.89 -8.64
N LEU A 229 -2.70 -13.60 -7.66
CA LEU A 229 -2.05 -12.98 -6.53
C LEU A 229 -0.52 -12.92 -6.69
N ALA A 230 0.10 -11.97 -6.00
CA ALA A 230 1.55 -11.86 -5.83
C ALA A 230 1.93 -11.87 -4.34
N ALA A 231 3.05 -12.51 -3.99
CA ALA A 231 3.55 -12.57 -2.62
C ALA A 231 5.07 -12.41 -2.57
N GLN A 232 5.55 -11.39 -1.85
CA GLN A 232 6.97 -11.07 -1.68
C GLN A 232 7.29 -10.75 -0.21
N PRO A 233 7.34 -11.77 0.67
CA PRO A 233 7.62 -11.59 2.09
C PRO A 233 9.05 -11.14 2.36
N ASN A 234 9.26 -10.50 3.51
CA ASN A 234 10.60 -10.29 4.06
C ASN A 234 11.21 -11.63 4.49
N ALA A 235 12.55 -11.68 4.59
CA ALA A 235 13.27 -12.78 5.23
C ALA A 235 13.10 -12.79 6.77
N GLY A 236 11.85 -12.67 7.25
CA GLY A 236 11.49 -12.50 8.65
C GLY A 236 11.53 -11.04 9.10
N LYS A 237 11.21 -10.80 10.38
CA LYS A 237 11.45 -9.49 11.00
C LYS A 237 12.94 -9.35 11.30
N PRO A 238 13.54 -8.17 11.05
CA PRO A 238 14.91 -7.92 11.47
C PRO A 238 14.99 -8.05 12.99
N ARG A 239 15.95 -8.84 13.47
CA ARG A 239 16.26 -8.95 14.90
C ARG A 239 17.60 -8.30 15.15
N ASP A 240 17.69 -7.54 16.24
CA ASP A 240 18.98 -7.10 16.74
C ASP A 240 19.71 -8.33 17.31
N VAL A 241 20.82 -8.69 16.68
CA VAL A 241 21.76 -9.70 17.13
C VAL A 241 23.10 -9.00 17.22
N GLU A 242 23.55 -8.72 18.45
CA GLU A 242 24.83 -8.07 18.74
C GLU A 242 25.00 -6.69 18.05
N GLY A 243 23.94 -5.87 18.03
CA GLY A 243 23.95 -4.54 17.42
C GLY A 243 23.81 -4.55 15.90
N ARG A 244 23.51 -5.71 15.30
CA ARG A 244 23.23 -5.87 13.86
C ARG A 244 21.80 -6.33 13.66
N ASN A 245 21.07 -5.67 12.77
CA ASN A 245 19.75 -6.12 12.34
C ASN A 245 19.89 -7.27 11.34
N ILE A 246 19.62 -8.50 11.78
CA ILE A 246 19.72 -9.72 10.97
C ILE A 246 18.33 -10.27 10.65
N TYR A 247 18.14 -10.65 9.39
CA TYR A 247 16.99 -11.41 8.92
C TYR A 247 17.25 -12.90 9.12
N LEU A 248 16.38 -13.58 9.88
CA LEU A 248 16.61 -14.96 10.34
C LEU A 248 15.79 -16.02 9.57
N CYS A 249 15.04 -15.62 8.54
CA CYS A 249 14.38 -16.60 7.68
C CYS A 249 15.41 -17.27 6.77
N SER A 250 15.48 -18.61 6.79
CA SER A 250 16.33 -19.33 5.86
C SER A 250 15.71 -19.38 4.45
N PRO A 251 16.53 -19.52 3.39
CA PRO A 251 16.08 -19.78 2.03
C PRO A 251 15.10 -20.94 1.90
N GLU A 252 15.34 -22.04 2.60
CA GLU A 252 14.52 -23.26 2.57
C GLU A 252 13.16 -23.03 3.23
N TYR A 253 13.16 -22.30 4.36
CA TYR A 253 11.92 -21.91 5.02
C TYR A 253 11.08 -21.05 4.08
N MET A 254 11.68 -20.05 3.44
CA MET A 254 11.00 -19.20 2.45
C MET A 254 10.40 -20.02 1.29
N ALA A 255 11.20 -20.94 0.73
CA ALA A 255 10.78 -21.80 -0.38
C ALA A 255 9.63 -22.75 0.01
N SER A 256 9.56 -23.21 1.27
CA SER A 256 8.44 -24.02 1.76
C SER A 256 7.11 -23.25 1.71
N TYR A 257 7.13 -21.95 2.00
CA TYR A 257 5.96 -21.09 1.90
C TYR A 257 5.62 -20.68 0.47
N ALA A 258 6.60 -20.55 -0.42
CA ALA A 258 6.36 -20.37 -1.85
C ALA A 258 5.39 -21.42 -2.39
N ARG A 259 5.56 -22.70 -2.02
CA ARG A 259 4.63 -23.77 -2.40
C ARG A 259 3.23 -23.57 -1.85
N ARG A 260 3.10 -23.07 -0.62
CA ARG A 260 1.81 -22.79 0.02
C ARG A 260 1.10 -21.63 -0.68
N PHE A 261 1.81 -20.53 -0.96
CA PHE A 261 1.28 -19.39 -1.71
C PHE A 261 0.66 -19.82 -3.05
N ILE A 262 1.33 -20.69 -3.81
CA ILE A 262 0.86 -21.16 -5.12
C ILE A 262 -0.52 -21.86 -5.03
N LEU A 263 -0.80 -22.56 -3.92
CA LEU A 263 -2.10 -23.20 -3.68
C LEU A 263 -3.25 -22.19 -3.54
N HIS A 264 -2.93 -20.94 -3.18
CA HIS A 264 -3.89 -19.85 -2.98
C HIS A 264 -3.87 -18.84 -4.13
N ASN A 265 -3.76 -19.32 -5.37
CA ASN A 265 -3.80 -18.51 -6.60
C ASN A 265 -2.67 -17.47 -6.75
N VAL A 266 -1.58 -17.61 -6.00
CA VAL A 266 -0.38 -16.80 -6.24
C VAL A 266 0.28 -17.27 -7.54
N ARG A 267 0.61 -16.31 -8.41
CA ARG A 267 1.28 -16.51 -9.71
C ARG A 267 2.58 -15.74 -9.86
N VAL A 268 2.86 -14.82 -8.94
CA VAL A 268 4.17 -14.19 -8.77
C VAL A 268 4.64 -14.40 -7.34
N VAL A 269 5.77 -15.06 -7.14
CA VAL A 269 6.39 -15.26 -5.82
C VAL A 269 7.80 -14.72 -5.86
N GLY A 270 8.21 -13.93 -4.86
CA GLY A 270 9.59 -13.46 -4.76
C GLY A 270 9.97 -13.20 -3.32
N GLY A 271 10.88 -12.24 -3.13
CA GLY A 271 11.29 -11.78 -1.82
C GLY A 271 11.29 -10.26 -1.72
N CYS A 272 11.23 -9.75 -0.50
CA CYS A 272 11.47 -8.33 -0.21
C CYS A 272 12.68 -8.22 0.75
N CYS A 273 12.67 -7.34 1.73
CA CYS A 273 13.82 -7.03 2.59
C CYS A 273 14.46 -8.29 3.21
N GLY A 274 15.79 -8.35 3.16
CA GLY A 274 16.59 -9.47 3.69
C GLY A 274 16.71 -10.68 2.76
N THR A 275 15.96 -10.74 1.65
CA THR A 275 16.05 -11.86 0.71
C THR A 275 17.21 -11.69 -0.26
N THR A 276 17.94 -12.78 -0.49
CA THR A 276 19.19 -12.83 -1.27
C THR A 276 19.02 -13.73 -2.50
N PRO A 277 19.99 -13.75 -3.44
CA PRO A 277 19.97 -14.69 -4.56
C PRO A 277 19.81 -16.16 -4.15
N GLU A 278 20.27 -16.57 -2.96
CA GLU A 278 20.04 -17.93 -2.44
C GLU A 278 18.54 -18.20 -2.20
N HIS A 279 17.83 -17.24 -1.61
CA HIS A 279 16.38 -17.34 -1.39
C HIS A 279 15.64 -17.53 -2.71
N ILE A 280 15.99 -16.72 -3.72
CA ILE A 280 15.37 -16.79 -5.05
C ILE A 280 15.65 -18.13 -5.73
N ARG A 281 16.87 -18.69 -5.58
CA ARG A 281 17.20 -20.02 -6.09
C ARG A 281 16.35 -21.11 -5.47
N GLN A 282 16.19 -21.10 -4.14
CA GLN A 282 15.35 -22.08 -3.44
C GLN A 282 13.87 -21.93 -3.81
N ILE A 283 13.35 -20.70 -3.91
CA ILE A 283 11.98 -20.44 -4.39
C ILE A 283 11.81 -21.00 -5.82
N LYS A 284 12.76 -20.74 -6.73
CA LYS A 284 12.72 -21.22 -8.11
C LYS A 284 12.71 -22.75 -8.18
N MET A 285 13.51 -23.42 -7.36
CA MET A 285 13.50 -24.88 -7.24
C MET A 285 12.15 -25.40 -6.75
N ALA A 286 11.58 -24.77 -5.73
CA ALA A 286 10.27 -25.14 -5.19
C ALA A 286 9.13 -24.94 -6.18
N VAL A 287 9.14 -23.83 -6.94
CA VAL A 287 8.18 -23.56 -8.02
C VAL A 287 8.29 -24.61 -9.14
N ARG A 288 9.50 -24.94 -9.58
CA ARG A 288 9.73 -25.99 -10.59
C ARG A 288 9.22 -27.36 -10.13
N ALA A 289 9.45 -27.70 -8.86
CA ALA A 289 8.95 -28.94 -8.27
C ALA A 289 7.41 -28.97 -8.18
N ALA A 290 6.77 -27.85 -7.83
CA ALA A 290 5.31 -27.74 -7.81
C ALA A 290 4.71 -27.94 -9.22
N ARG A 291 5.34 -27.36 -10.25
CA ARG A 291 4.97 -27.58 -11.65
C ARG A 291 5.05 -29.04 -12.06
N ALA A 292 6.18 -29.70 -11.80
CA ALA A 292 6.40 -31.11 -12.15
C ALA A 292 5.37 -32.04 -11.50
N ASN A 293 4.90 -31.69 -10.29
CA ASN A 293 3.92 -32.46 -9.54
C ASN A 293 2.45 -32.13 -9.89
N GLY A 294 2.21 -31.25 -10.88
CA GLY A 294 0.86 -30.85 -11.31
C GLY A 294 0.05 -30.06 -10.27
N THR A 295 0.69 -29.57 -9.20
CA THR A 295 0.04 -28.69 -8.21
C THR A 295 -0.04 -27.24 -8.68
N GLU A 296 0.72 -26.89 -9.71
CA GLU A 296 0.52 -25.69 -10.51
C GLU A 296 -0.62 -25.93 -11.50
N ARG A 297 -1.83 -25.47 -11.18
CA ARG A 297 -2.92 -25.44 -12.16
C ARG A 297 -2.72 -24.25 -13.11
N PRO A 298 -2.97 -24.41 -14.43
CA PRO A 298 -3.04 -23.28 -15.35
C PRO A 298 -3.92 -22.19 -14.76
N GLY A 299 -3.51 -20.92 -14.88
CA GLY A 299 -4.32 -19.80 -14.42
C GLY A 299 -5.68 -19.88 -15.12
N VAL A 300 -6.78 -19.95 -14.37
CA VAL A 300 -8.11 -19.88 -14.97
C VAL A 300 -8.31 -18.44 -15.43
N SER A 301 -7.91 -18.14 -16.67
CA SER A 301 -8.43 -17.00 -17.41
C SER A 301 -9.75 -17.46 -18.04
N GLY A 302 -10.85 -16.82 -17.67
CA GLY A 302 -12.16 -17.29 -18.09
C GLY A 302 -13.29 -16.60 -17.36
N SER A 303 -13.67 -15.44 -17.88
CA SER A 303 -15.01 -14.89 -17.73
C SER A 303 -16.04 -15.94 -18.18
N GLU A 304 -16.73 -16.57 -17.24
CA GLU A 304 -18.16 -16.91 -17.27
C GLU A 304 -18.51 -17.83 -16.09
N ARG A 305 -19.66 -17.50 -15.45
CA ARG A 305 -20.32 -18.20 -14.31
C ARG A 305 -19.72 -17.90 -12.93
N ALA A 306 -20.48 -17.65 -11.87
CA ALA A 306 -21.92 -17.61 -11.65
C ALA A 306 -22.27 -16.36 -10.83
N ARG A 307 -23.43 -15.76 -11.10
CA ARG A 307 -24.06 -14.78 -10.19
C ARG A 307 -24.27 -15.48 -8.86
N SER A 308 -23.63 -15.02 -7.79
CA SER A 308 -23.97 -15.47 -6.45
C SER A 308 -23.65 -14.41 -5.40
N ALA A 309 -24.70 -14.10 -4.65
CA ALA A 309 -24.80 -13.37 -3.38
C ALA A 309 -23.87 -12.17 -3.19
N ARG A 310 -24.39 -11.00 -3.56
CA ARG A 310 -23.89 -9.70 -3.11
C ARG A 310 -23.92 -9.70 -1.57
N ALA A 311 -22.77 -9.76 -0.92
CA ALA A 311 -22.66 -9.31 0.46
C ALA A 311 -23.17 -7.85 0.51
N PRO A 312 -23.91 -7.44 1.55
CA PRO A 312 -24.38 -6.06 1.63
C PRO A 312 -23.14 -5.16 1.65
N ALA A 313 -22.92 -4.45 0.54
CA ALA A 313 -21.88 -3.45 0.47
C ALA A 313 -22.13 -2.44 1.60
N PRO A 314 -21.12 -2.06 2.40
CA PRO A 314 -21.23 -0.81 3.13
C PRO A 314 -21.50 0.29 2.09
N ASN A 315 -22.42 1.22 2.37
CA ASN A 315 -22.82 2.28 1.46
C ASN A 315 -21.62 3.16 1.07
N ILE A 316 -20.89 2.76 0.02
CA ILE A 316 -19.93 3.61 -0.67
C ILE A 316 -20.76 4.53 -1.56
N VAL A 317 -20.83 5.81 -1.18
CA VAL A 317 -21.46 6.84 -1.99
C VAL A 317 -20.54 7.12 -3.17
N HIS A 318 -20.74 6.39 -4.28
CA HIS A 318 -20.22 6.79 -5.58
C HIS A 318 -21.10 7.93 -6.10
N GLY A 319 -20.51 9.12 -6.23
CA GLY A 319 -21.17 10.31 -6.75
C GLY A 319 -20.22 11.49 -6.81
N PRO A 320 -20.58 12.57 -7.53
CA PRO A 320 -19.84 13.82 -7.47
C PRO A 320 -19.71 14.28 -6.00
N PRO A 321 -18.63 15.02 -5.65
CA PRO A 321 -18.44 15.51 -4.29
C PRO A 321 -19.74 16.13 -3.78
N VAL A 322 -20.23 15.66 -2.63
CA VAL A 322 -21.47 16.19 -2.03
C VAL A 322 -21.29 17.71 -1.88
N PRO A 323 -22.13 18.55 -2.53
CA PRO A 323 -22.03 19.99 -2.43
C PRO A 323 -22.03 20.43 -0.96
N ARG A 324 -21.27 21.48 -0.62
CA ARG A 324 -21.06 21.91 0.78
C ARG A 324 -22.36 22.07 1.55
N GLU A 325 -23.37 22.67 0.92
CA GLU A 325 -24.72 22.86 1.49
C GLU A 325 -25.47 21.56 1.86
N ARG A 326 -25.02 20.41 1.34
CA ARG A 326 -25.63 19.09 1.54
C ARG A 326 -24.80 18.20 2.47
N LYS A 327 -23.64 18.66 2.94
CA LYS A 327 -22.74 17.87 3.81
C LYS A 327 -23.27 17.76 5.24
N SER A 328 -23.93 18.80 5.76
CA SER A 328 -24.54 18.80 7.10
C SER A 328 -25.56 19.93 7.26
N ARG A 329 -26.31 19.97 8.37
CA ARG A 329 -27.30 21.04 8.65
C ARG A 329 -26.58 22.35 8.93
N LEU A 330 -25.45 22.27 9.64
CA LEU A 330 -24.58 23.42 9.88
C LEU A 330 -24.03 23.98 8.56
N ALA A 331 -23.49 23.11 7.69
CA ALA A 331 -22.96 23.52 6.40
C ALA A 331 -24.04 24.13 5.49
N HIS A 332 -25.27 23.58 5.52
CA HIS A 332 -26.43 24.16 4.84
C HIS A 332 -26.72 25.59 5.33
N ALA A 333 -26.84 25.76 6.64
CA ALA A 333 -27.15 27.05 7.28
C ALA A 333 -26.12 28.13 6.93
N MET A 334 -24.83 27.78 7.02
CA MET A 334 -23.74 28.70 6.70
C MET A 334 -23.71 29.08 5.22
N THR A 335 -23.97 28.12 4.32
CA THR A 335 -23.94 28.37 2.87
C THR A 335 -25.08 29.33 2.45
N HIS A 336 -26.20 29.31 3.16
CA HIS A 336 -27.36 30.17 2.89
C HIS A 336 -27.36 31.47 3.71
N GLY A 337 -26.25 31.81 4.38
CA GLY A 337 -26.13 33.05 5.16
C GLY A 337 -27.04 33.11 6.39
N ARG A 338 -27.54 31.98 6.89
CA ARG A 338 -28.35 31.92 8.12
C ARG A 338 -27.44 32.14 9.32
N PHE A 339 -27.87 32.97 10.26
CA PHE A 339 -27.18 33.10 11.55
C PHE A 339 -27.22 31.77 12.31
N VAL A 340 -26.05 31.26 12.71
CA VAL A 340 -25.91 29.96 13.37
C VAL A 340 -25.70 30.16 14.86
N VAL A 341 -26.49 29.46 15.67
CA VAL A 341 -26.34 29.42 17.13
C VAL A 341 -25.75 28.08 17.55
N GLN A 342 -24.63 28.13 18.29
CA GLN A 342 -24.00 26.94 18.86
C GLN A 342 -23.88 27.08 20.37
N VAL A 343 -23.99 25.95 21.07
CA VAL A 343 -23.84 25.90 22.53
C VAL A 343 -22.83 24.83 22.92
N GLU A 344 -21.92 25.18 23.82
CA GLU A 344 -20.92 24.24 24.32
C GLU A 344 -21.51 23.32 25.40
N LEU A 345 -21.33 22.00 25.21
CA LEU A 345 -21.65 20.97 26.18
C LEU A 345 -20.38 20.22 26.58
N LEU A 346 -20.01 20.40 27.83
CA LEU A 346 -18.82 19.78 28.39
C LEU A 346 -19.02 18.26 28.59
N PRO A 347 -18.02 17.43 28.24
CA PRO A 347 -18.01 16.03 28.63
C PRO A 347 -18.16 15.87 30.15
N PRO A 348 -19.08 15.02 30.63
CA PRO A 348 -19.28 14.80 32.06
C PRO A 348 -18.06 14.11 32.69
N ARG A 349 -17.93 14.23 34.01
CA ARG A 349 -16.99 13.42 34.78
C ARG A 349 -17.54 12.00 34.90
N GLY A 350 -16.72 10.99 34.63
CA GLY A 350 -17.18 9.60 34.59
C GLY A 350 -18.00 9.28 33.33
N TYR A 351 -18.78 8.19 33.38
CA TYR A 351 -19.43 7.58 32.21
C TYR A 351 -20.91 7.97 32.04
N GLN A 352 -21.52 8.65 33.01
CA GLN A 352 -22.95 9.01 32.97
C GLN A 352 -23.18 10.17 32.01
N THR A 353 -23.98 9.95 30.96
CA THR A 353 -24.17 10.91 29.85
C THR A 353 -25.60 11.43 29.73
N GLU A 354 -26.54 10.87 30.50
CA GLU A 354 -27.98 11.06 30.36
C GLU A 354 -28.37 12.54 30.46
N LEU A 355 -27.84 13.24 31.48
CA LEU A 355 -28.11 14.66 31.70
C LEU A 355 -27.60 15.53 30.54
N VAL A 356 -26.45 15.20 29.96
CA VAL A 356 -25.87 15.98 28.86
C VAL A 356 -26.68 15.77 27.58
N ILE A 357 -27.15 14.55 27.35
CA ILE A 357 -28.02 14.20 26.21
C ILE A 357 -29.38 14.89 26.34
N GLU A 358 -29.98 14.93 27.53
CA GLU A 358 -31.22 15.66 27.76
C GLU A 358 -31.08 17.17 27.53
N ARG A 359 -29.96 17.76 27.98
CA ARG A 359 -29.63 19.17 27.68
C ARG A 359 -29.48 19.40 26.18
N ALA A 360 -28.77 18.53 25.47
CA ALA A 360 -28.63 18.62 24.01
C ALA A 360 -30.00 18.57 23.31
N ARG A 361 -30.92 17.71 23.78
CA ARG A 361 -32.30 17.62 23.27
C ARG A 361 -33.07 18.91 23.52
N ALA A 362 -32.97 19.49 24.72
CA ALA A 362 -33.61 20.76 25.05
C ALA A 362 -33.08 21.92 24.20
N LEU A 363 -31.76 21.96 23.93
CA LEU A 363 -31.13 22.96 23.06
C LEU A 363 -31.64 22.85 21.62
N LYS A 364 -31.76 21.63 21.09
CA LYS A 364 -32.36 21.38 19.76
C LYS A 364 -33.78 21.93 19.67
N ILE A 365 -34.62 21.67 20.67
CA ILE A 365 -36.01 22.15 20.73
C ILE A 365 -36.07 23.69 20.73
N ARG A 366 -35.07 24.35 21.35
CA ARG A 366 -34.96 25.81 21.43
C ARG A 366 -34.30 26.45 20.19
N GLY A 367 -34.01 25.67 19.15
CA GLY A 367 -33.48 26.18 17.89
C GLY A 367 -31.96 26.36 17.86
N VAL A 368 -31.20 25.69 18.74
CA VAL A 368 -29.74 25.62 18.61
C VAL A 368 -29.37 24.72 17.43
N ASP A 369 -28.43 25.18 16.60
CA ASP A 369 -28.09 24.54 15.33
C ASP A 369 -27.08 23.40 15.48
N ALA A 370 -26.11 23.57 16.37
CA ALA A 370 -25.12 22.55 16.70
C ALA A 370 -24.62 22.69 18.15
N VAL A 371 -24.08 21.61 18.71
CA VAL A 371 -23.44 21.63 20.03
C VAL A 371 -21.94 21.40 19.92
N ASN A 372 -21.17 22.28 20.55
CA ASN A 372 -19.72 22.14 20.64
C ASN A 372 -19.38 21.18 21.78
N ILE A 373 -18.54 20.17 21.51
CA ILE A 373 -18.10 19.21 22.52
C ILE A 373 -16.59 19.32 22.62
N PRO A 374 -16.06 20.03 23.65
CA PRO A 374 -14.64 20.26 23.77
C PRO A 374 -13.93 19.04 24.37
N ASP A 375 -12.85 18.63 23.72
CA ASP A 375 -11.85 17.75 24.34
C ASP A 375 -11.05 18.59 25.36
N GLY A 376 -11.26 18.30 26.64
CA GLY A 376 -10.92 19.22 27.73
C GLY A 376 -9.41 19.46 27.87
N MET A 377 -9.01 20.72 28.02
CA MET A 377 -7.59 21.12 28.23
C MET A 377 -7.06 20.91 29.66
N ARG A 378 -7.89 20.37 30.57
CA ARG A 378 -7.55 20.28 32.01
C ARG A 378 -7.48 18.82 32.43
N ALA A 379 -6.46 18.48 33.22
CA ALA A 379 -6.29 17.16 33.83
C ALA A 379 -7.53 16.80 34.67
N GLY A 380 -8.40 15.96 34.12
CA GLY A 380 -9.58 15.47 34.79
C GLY A 380 -10.22 14.33 34.01
N ALA A 381 -10.47 13.21 34.68
CA ALA A 381 -11.09 12.04 34.09
C ALA A 381 -12.54 12.36 33.66
N ARG A 382 -12.75 12.47 32.35
CA ARG A 382 -14.05 12.66 31.69
C ARG A 382 -14.24 11.56 30.66
N ILE A 383 -15.49 11.31 30.28
CA ILE A 383 -15.75 10.50 29.09
C ILE A 383 -15.09 11.15 27.86
N SER A 384 -14.65 10.32 26.92
CA SER A 384 -14.14 10.76 25.62
C SER A 384 -15.12 11.74 24.95
N ALA A 385 -14.61 12.90 24.53
CA ALA A 385 -15.38 13.89 23.80
C ALA A 385 -15.96 13.31 22.50
N LEU A 386 -15.20 12.44 21.81
CA LEU A 386 -15.67 11.72 20.63
C LEU A 386 -16.84 10.78 20.95
N SER A 387 -16.75 10.02 22.05
CA SER A 387 -17.82 9.11 22.46
C SER A 387 -19.10 9.88 22.83
N LEU A 388 -18.97 10.99 23.56
CA LEU A 388 -20.12 11.85 23.86
C LEU A 388 -20.73 12.45 22.59
N ALA A 389 -19.93 12.89 21.62
CA ALA A 389 -20.41 13.43 20.36
C ALA A 389 -21.30 12.44 19.61
N VAL A 390 -20.83 11.19 19.47
CA VAL A 390 -21.61 10.11 18.86
C VAL A 390 -22.92 9.87 19.61
N LEU A 391 -22.90 9.82 20.94
CA LEU A 391 -24.10 9.61 21.75
C LEU A 391 -25.11 10.76 21.61
N VAL A 392 -24.64 12.00 21.56
CA VAL A 392 -25.49 13.18 21.37
C VAL A 392 -26.14 13.18 19.99
N GLU A 393 -25.39 12.87 18.93
CA GLU A 393 -25.97 12.79 17.58
C GLU A 393 -27.01 11.67 17.47
N GLN A 394 -26.73 10.50 18.06
CA GLN A 394 -27.63 9.35 18.01
C GLN A 394 -28.90 9.55 18.86
N GLN A 395 -28.77 10.11 20.06
CA GLN A 395 -29.86 10.12 21.06
C GLN A 395 -30.58 11.47 21.21
N ALA A 396 -29.91 12.58 20.94
CA ALA A 396 -30.52 13.92 20.92
C ALA A 396 -30.82 14.39 19.49
N GLY A 397 -30.11 13.84 18.49
CA GLY A 397 -30.33 14.17 17.07
C GLY A 397 -29.97 15.61 16.73
N ILE A 398 -29.04 16.22 17.45
CA ILE A 398 -28.46 17.54 17.17
C ILE A 398 -27.05 17.34 16.65
N GLU A 399 -26.67 18.10 15.63
CA GLU A 399 -25.34 18.03 15.03
C GLU A 399 -24.27 18.44 16.05
N THR A 400 -23.14 17.73 16.07
CA THR A 400 -22.06 18.01 17.01
C THR A 400 -20.85 18.58 16.29
N VAL A 401 -20.14 19.50 16.97
CA VAL A 401 -18.84 20.00 16.56
C VAL A 401 -17.85 19.54 17.61
N LEU A 402 -17.12 18.49 17.28
CA LEU A 402 -16.08 17.93 18.16
C LEU A 402 -14.83 18.82 18.08
N HIS A 403 -14.37 19.32 19.22
CA HIS A 403 -13.02 19.88 19.28
C HIS A 403 -12.08 18.76 19.71
N TYR A 404 -10.97 18.60 19.00
CA TYR A 404 -10.03 17.50 19.23
C TYR A 404 -8.68 18.07 19.66
N SER A 405 -8.23 17.76 20.88
CA SER A 405 -6.93 18.25 21.37
C SER A 405 -5.81 17.35 20.88
N CYS A 406 -4.93 17.87 20.02
CA CYS A 406 -3.77 17.14 19.51
C CYS A 406 -2.54 17.22 20.44
N ARG A 407 -2.62 17.99 21.54
CA ARG A 407 -1.47 18.30 22.41
C ARG A 407 -0.95 17.07 23.17
N ASP A 408 -1.85 16.26 23.71
CA ASP A 408 -1.49 15.13 24.58
C ASP A 408 -1.37 13.80 23.80
N ARG A 409 -1.50 13.86 22.47
CA ARG A 409 -1.47 12.70 21.56
C ARG A 409 -0.30 12.77 20.57
N ASN A 410 0.75 13.50 20.92
CA ASN A 410 2.04 13.50 20.22
C ASN A 410 3.12 12.90 21.13
N LEU A 411 4.33 12.70 20.60
CA LEU A 411 5.47 12.09 21.30
C LEU A 411 5.87 12.79 22.63
N LEU A 412 5.40 14.01 22.90
CA LEU A 412 5.66 14.73 24.14
C LEU A 412 4.58 14.47 25.21
N GLY A 413 3.42 13.93 24.82
CA GLY A 413 2.26 13.69 25.69
C GLY A 413 1.97 12.23 26.03
N ILE A 414 2.61 11.29 25.31
CA ILE A 414 2.70 9.85 25.65
C ILE A 414 3.99 9.65 26.42
#